data_AF-A0A1V4QMT2-F1
#
_entry.id   AF-A0A1V4QMT2-F1
#
_cell.length_a   1.000
_cell.length_b   1.000
_cell.length_c   1.000
_cell.angle_alpha   90.00
_cell.angle_beta   90.00
_cell.angle_gamma   90.00
#
_symmetry.space_group_name_H-M   'P 1'
#
loop_
_entity.id
_entity.type
_entity.pdbx_description
1 polymer ?
#
loop_
_entity_poly.entity_id
_entity_poly.type
_entity_poly.pdbx_seq_one_letter_code
_entity_poly.pdbx_strand_id
1 'polypeptide(L)'
;MRYQAVIFDLDGTLLDTLADLAASMNHVLARFGLPTHAVLLSDWQFELVVGVRPEGPIKPDPAGALEIAAALKLPPSAFLYLGDTSTDMQTATAAGMFAVGALWGFRTAQELTSNGARVLIARPPELLDLL
;
A
#
# COMPACT_ATOMS: atom_id res chain seq x y z
N MET A 1 8.32 -16.97 7.43
CA MET A 1 7.32 -16.05 6.88
C MET A 1 7.34 -16.16 5.37
N ARG A 2 6.16 -16.18 4.74
CA ARG A 2 6.03 -16.40 3.28
C ARG A 2 6.39 -15.15 2.48
N TYR A 3 6.15 -13.97 3.06
CA TYR A 3 6.48 -12.68 2.49
C TYR A 3 7.49 -11.97 3.39
N GLN A 4 8.30 -11.09 2.79
CA GLN A 4 9.40 -10.38 3.46
C GLN A 4 9.27 -8.87 3.34
N ALA A 5 8.46 -8.38 2.41
CA ALA A 5 8.26 -6.96 2.17
C ALA A 5 6.84 -6.67 1.68
N VAL A 6 6.40 -5.43 1.89
CA VAL A 6 5.12 -4.92 1.42
C VAL A 6 5.37 -3.67 0.59
N ILE A 7 4.81 -3.61 -0.60
CA ILE A 7 4.68 -2.37 -1.37
C ILE A 7 3.29 -1.80 -1.08
N PHE A 8 3.27 -0.55 -0.65
CA PHE A 8 2.06 0.24 -0.49
C PHE A 8 1.93 1.13 -1.72
N ASP A 9 0.81 1.07 -2.41
CA ASP A 9 0.45 2.22 -3.23
C ASP A 9 0.18 3.41 -2.31
N LEU A 10 0.67 4.59 -2.70
CA LEU A 10 0.47 5.83 -1.95
C LEU A 10 -0.08 6.90 -2.88
N ASP A 11 -1.05 6.51 -3.70
CA ASP A 11 -1.93 7.45 -4.37
C ASP A 11 -3.01 7.97 -3.40
N GLY A 12 -3.67 9.07 -3.81
CA GLY A 12 -4.48 9.92 -2.93
C GLY A 12 -5.61 9.22 -2.17
N THR A 13 -6.01 8.02 -2.57
CA THR A 13 -7.02 7.16 -1.93
C THR A 13 -6.60 6.64 -0.55
N LEU A 14 -5.33 6.27 -0.38
CA LEU A 14 -4.79 5.81 0.91
C LEU A 14 -4.38 6.96 1.82
N LEU A 15 -4.09 8.13 1.24
CA LEU A 15 -3.75 9.37 1.95
C LEU A 15 -4.98 10.14 2.48
N ASP A 16 -6.12 10.10 1.79
CA ASP A 16 -7.33 10.85 2.19
C ASP A 16 -7.95 10.35 3.51
N THR A 17 -7.66 9.12 3.94
CA THR A 17 -8.06 8.61 5.27
C THR A 17 -7.02 8.86 6.36
N LEU A 18 -5.80 9.29 5.98
CA LEU A 18 -4.68 9.46 6.90
C LEU A 18 -4.90 10.68 7.81
N ALA A 19 -5.42 11.78 7.24
CA ALA A 19 -5.78 12.97 8.00
C ALA A 19 -6.90 12.69 9.02
N ASP A 20 -7.90 11.90 8.63
CA ASP A 20 -9.00 11.49 9.50
C ASP A 20 -8.55 10.55 10.63
N LEU A 21 -7.60 9.66 10.34
CA LEU A 21 -6.97 8.80 11.35
C LEU A 21 -6.11 9.63 12.33
N ALA A 22 -5.34 10.60 11.82
CA ALA A 22 -4.57 11.56 12.62
C ALA A 22 -5.47 12.34 13.57
N ALA A 23 -6.56 12.89 13.04
CA ALA A 23 -7.51 13.69 13.79
C ALA A 23 -8.14 12.84 14.90
N SER A 24 -8.52 11.60 14.59
CA SER A 24 -9.08 10.66 15.57
C SER A 24 -8.10 10.29 16.68
N MET A 25 -6.83 10.00 16.35
CA MET A 25 -5.81 9.65 17.34
C MET A 25 -5.40 10.85 18.21
N ASN A 26 -5.20 12.01 17.60
CA ASN A 26 -4.90 13.25 18.34
C ASN A 26 -6.06 13.65 19.27
N HIS A 27 -7.31 13.39 18.89
CA HIS A 27 -8.47 13.61 19.77
C HIS A 27 -8.42 12.73 21.04
N VAL A 28 -8.03 11.46 20.90
CA VAL A 28 -7.88 10.55 22.04
C VAL A 28 -6.69 10.96 22.92
N LEU A 29 -5.52 11.25 22.33
CA LEU A 29 -4.33 11.68 23.06
C LEU A 29 -4.58 12.94 23.88
N ALA A 30 -5.25 13.95 23.30
CA ALA A 30 -5.64 15.17 23.99
C ALA A 30 -6.57 14.90 25.19
N ARG A 31 -7.53 13.96 25.05
CA ARG A 31 -8.47 13.60 26.12
C ARG A 31 -7.79 12.97 27.35
N PHE A 32 -6.65 12.31 27.15
CA PHE A 32 -5.88 11.68 28.22
C PHE A 32 -4.65 12.50 28.66
N GLY A 33 -4.51 13.74 28.16
CA GLY A 33 -3.40 14.63 28.51
C GLY A 33 -2.04 14.19 27.94
N LEU A 34 -2.05 13.42 26.86
CA LEU A 34 -0.85 12.94 26.17
C LEU A 34 -0.47 13.87 25.00
N PRO A 35 0.82 13.95 24.62
CA PRO A 35 1.26 14.78 23.50
C PRO A 35 0.58 14.37 22.18
N THR A 36 0.20 15.36 21.37
CA THR A 36 -0.34 15.16 20.01
C THR A 36 0.76 15.30 18.96
N HIS A 37 0.53 14.74 17.78
CA HIS A 37 1.49 14.74 16.67
C HIS A 37 1.02 15.64 15.53
N ALA A 38 1.91 16.49 15.02
CA ALA A 38 1.58 17.52 14.03
C ALA A 38 1.52 17.01 12.57
N VAL A 39 2.27 15.96 12.22
CA VAL A 39 2.36 15.43 10.86
C VAL A 39 2.46 13.90 10.92
N LEU A 40 1.58 13.19 10.22
CA LEU A 40 1.66 11.75 10.07
C LEU A 40 2.73 11.37 9.04
N LEU A 41 3.38 10.22 9.27
CA LEU A 41 4.53 9.64 8.55
C LEU A 41 5.93 10.12 8.98
N SER A 42 6.08 11.15 9.83
CA SER A 42 7.43 11.65 10.21
C SER A 42 8.31 10.59 10.89
N ASP A 43 7.69 9.61 11.56
CA ASP A 43 8.39 8.53 12.27
C ASP A 43 8.40 7.21 11.49
N TRP A 44 7.79 7.16 10.29
CA TRP A 44 7.73 5.95 9.46
C TRP A 44 8.92 5.93 8.52
N GLN A 45 9.76 4.89 8.63
CA GLN A 45 10.86 4.68 7.70
C GLN A 45 10.42 3.75 6.58
N PHE A 46 10.18 4.33 5.41
CA PHE A 46 10.09 3.57 4.17
C PHE A 46 11.51 3.25 3.70
N GLU A 47 11.81 1.96 3.56
CA GLU A 47 13.11 1.51 3.03
C GLU A 47 13.39 2.08 1.63
N LEU A 48 12.33 2.20 0.81
CA LEU A 48 12.40 2.80 -0.50
C LEU A 48 11.06 3.45 -0.89
N VAL A 49 11.13 4.61 -1.55
CA VAL A 49 9.98 5.30 -2.13
C VAL A 49 10.27 5.55 -3.61
N VAL A 50 9.42 5.01 -4.49
CA VAL A 50 9.53 5.19 -5.95
C VAL A 50 8.31 5.92 -6.46
N GLY A 51 8.51 7.13 -6.97
CA GLY A 51 7.47 7.93 -7.61
C GLY A 51 7.51 7.83 -9.14
N VAL A 52 6.48 8.40 -9.77
CA VAL A 52 6.44 8.54 -11.24
C VAL A 52 7.59 9.44 -11.71
N ARG A 53 8.29 9.03 -12.76
CA ARG A 53 9.32 9.83 -13.43
C ARG A 53 8.76 10.41 -14.75
N PRO A 54 9.20 11.61 -15.18
CA PRO A 54 8.70 12.25 -16.41
C PRO A 54 8.86 11.37 -17.64
N GLU A 55 9.92 10.57 -17.67
CA GLU A 55 10.19 9.59 -18.71
C GLU A 55 10.34 8.22 -18.06
N GLY A 56 9.34 7.37 -18.27
CA GLY A 56 9.34 6.00 -17.75
C GLY A 56 7.98 5.34 -17.87
N PRO A 57 7.95 4.00 -17.81
CA PRO A 57 6.70 3.26 -17.75
C PRO A 57 5.88 3.66 -16.52
N ILE A 58 4.57 3.81 -16.74
CA ILE A 58 3.58 4.04 -15.68
C ILE A 58 2.79 2.76 -15.45
N LYS A 59 2.21 2.61 -14.26
CA LYS A 59 1.27 1.52 -13.99
C LYS A 59 0.18 1.47 -15.09
N PRO A 60 -0.25 0.28 -15.54
CA PRO A 60 -0.05 -1.03 -14.93
C PRO A 60 1.30 -1.72 -15.26
N ASP A 61 2.25 -1.02 -15.87
CA ASP A 61 3.59 -1.57 -16.09
C ASP A 61 4.30 -1.88 -14.76
N PRO A 62 4.89 -3.08 -14.60
CA PRO A 62 5.49 -3.52 -13.34
C PRO A 62 6.88 -2.94 -13.06
N ALA A 63 7.48 -2.15 -13.95
CA ALA A 63 8.86 -1.69 -13.83
C ALA A 63 9.19 -1.03 -12.49
N GLY A 64 8.29 -0.17 -11.97
CA GLY A 64 8.48 0.47 -10.66
C GLY A 64 8.49 -0.54 -9.50
N ALA A 65 7.61 -1.54 -9.54
CA ALA A 65 7.56 -2.60 -8.53
C ALA A 65 8.80 -3.52 -8.62
N LEU A 66 9.24 -3.84 -9.84
CA LEU A 66 10.44 -4.64 -10.08
C LEU A 66 11.73 -3.92 -9.67
N GLU A 67 11.79 -2.59 -9.83
CA GLU A 67 12.88 -1.76 -9.33
C GLU A 67 12.98 -1.85 -7.80
N ILE A 68 11.85 -1.77 -7.09
CA ILE A 68 11.82 -1.94 -5.63
C ILE A 68 12.33 -3.33 -5.24
N ALA A 69 11.82 -4.38 -5.89
CA ALA A 69 12.27 -5.75 -5.63
C ALA A 69 13.78 -5.93 -5.84
N ALA A 70 14.32 -5.37 -6.93
CA ALA A 70 15.74 -5.41 -7.24
C ALA A 70 16.59 -4.64 -6.24
N ALA A 71 16.17 -3.43 -5.85
CA ALA A 71 16.87 -2.60 -4.87
C ALA A 71 16.96 -3.28 -3.50
N LEU A 72 15.89 -3.95 -3.08
CA LEU A 72 15.83 -4.72 -1.83
C LEU A 72 16.46 -6.12 -1.94
N LYS A 73 16.89 -6.53 -3.13
CA LYS A 73 17.47 -7.85 -3.42
C LYS A 73 16.55 -9.01 -3.00
N LEU A 74 15.25 -8.82 -3.17
CA LEU A 74 14.22 -9.81 -2.86
C LEU A 74 13.54 -10.27 -4.16
N PRO A 75 13.16 -11.55 -4.29
CA PRO A 75 12.38 -11.99 -5.44
C PRO A 75 10.97 -11.37 -5.38
N PRO A 76 10.31 -11.03 -6.51
CA PRO A 76 8.97 -10.44 -6.49
C PRO A 76 7.93 -11.28 -5.74
N SER A 77 8.07 -12.60 -5.73
CA SER A 77 7.19 -13.52 -4.98
C SER A 77 7.26 -13.35 -3.46
N ALA A 78 8.27 -12.67 -2.93
CA ALA A 78 8.39 -12.32 -1.52
C ALA A 78 7.62 -11.04 -1.13
N PHE A 79 6.97 -10.37 -2.08
CA PHE A 79 6.25 -9.13 -1.85
C PHE A 79 4.73 -9.33 -1.80
N LEU A 80 4.12 -8.67 -0.81
CA LEU A 80 2.73 -8.24 -0.90
C LEU A 80 2.68 -6.89 -1.61
N TYR A 81 1.73 -6.68 -2.51
CA TYR A 81 1.47 -5.37 -3.12
C TYR A 81 0.04 -4.96 -2.75
N LEU A 82 -0.10 -3.91 -1.95
CA LEU A 82 -1.37 -3.36 -1.47
C LEU A 82 -1.78 -2.15 -2.31
N GLY A 83 -2.98 -2.19 -2.90
CA GLY A 83 -3.56 -1.07 -3.64
C GLY A 83 -5.08 -1.18 -3.73
N ASP A 84 -5.76 -0.10 -4.11
CA ASP A 84 -7.23 -0.03 -4.21
C ASP A 84 -7.75 0.11 -5.65
N THR A 85 -6.87 0.06 -6.65
CA THR A 85 -7.28 0.18 -8.06
C THR A 85 -7.05 -1.11 -8.86
N SER A 86 -7.77 -1.24 -9.98
CA SER A 86 -7.51 -2.30 -10.97
C SER A 86 -6.10 -2.21 -11.56
N THR A 87 -5.58 -0.99 -11.73
CA THR A 87 -4.21 -0.73 -12.19
C THR A 87 -3.16 -1.30 -11.24
N ASP A 88 -3.36 -1.24 -9.92
CA ASP A 88 -2.46 -1.86 -8.94
C ASP A 88 -2.48 -3.37 -9.01
N MET A 89 -3.67 -3.97 -9.11
CA MET A 89 -3.80 -5.42 -9.16
C MET A 89 -3.11 -5.99 -10.41
N GLN A 90 -3.23 -5.28 -11.53
CA GLN A 90 -2.51 -5.61 -12.77
C GLN A 90 -1.00 -5.43 -12.61
N THR A 91 -0.54 -4.32 -12.01
CA THR A 91 0.89 -4.05 -11.74
C THR A 91 1.50 -5.17 -10.89
N ALA A 92 0.86 -5.50 -9.76
CA ALA A 92 1.28 -6.54 -8.84
C ALA A 92 1.34 -7.92 -9.54
N THR A 93 0.31 -8.24 -10.31
CA THR A 93 0.24 -9.51 -11.05
C THR A 93 1.33 -9.60 -12.11
N ALA A 94 1.54 -8.54 -12.89
CA ALA A 94 2.58 -8.47 -13.92
C ALA A 94 4.00 -8.54 -13.31
N ALA A 95 4.19 -7.98 -12.11
CA ALA A 95 5.45 -8.07 -11.38
C ALA A 95 5.70 -9.45 -10.75
N GLY A 96 4.69 -10.33 -10.70
CA GLY A 96 4.77 -11.62 -10.01
C GLY A 96 4.67 -11.51 -8.48
N MET A 97 4.10 -10.41 -7.97
CA MET A 97 3.87 -10.15 -6.56
C MET A 97 2.49 -10.66 -6.11
N PHE A 98 2.26 -10.74 -4.80
CA PHE A 98 0.97 -11.13 -4.26
C PHE A 98 0.08 -9.88 -4.09
N ALA A 99 -0.88 -9.72 -5.00
CA ALA A 99 -1.79 -8.57 -5.02
C ALA A 99 -2.84 -8.65 -3.90
N VAL A 100 -2.89 -7.60 -3.07
CA VAL A 100 -3.83 -7.40 -1.97
C VAL A 100 -4.69 -6.18 -2.28
N GLY A 101 -6.00 -6.38 -2.42
CA GLY A 101 -6.95 -5.30 -2.71
C GLY A 101 -7.49 -4.64 -1.44
N ALA A 102 -7.37 -3.32 -1.33
CA ALA A 102 -7.95 -2.55 -0.24
C ALA A 102 -9.40 -2.16 -0.55
N LEU A 103 -10.34 -2.48 0.35
CA LEU A 103 -11.78 -2.19 0.17
C LEU A 103 -12.21 -0.82 0.70
N TRP A 104 -11.27 -0.01 1.19
CA TRP A 104 -11.53 1.35 1.66
C TRP A 104 -11.16 2.43 0.63
N GLY A 105 -10.87 2.02 -0.61
CA GLY A 105 -10.72 2.92 -1.75
C GLY A 105 -12.00 3.10 -2.57
N PHE A 106 -11.88 3.58 -3.81
CA PHE A 106 -13.05 3.91 -4.65
C PHE A 106 -13.53 2.75 -5.55
N ARG A 107 -12.80 1.63 -5.60
CA ARG A 107 -13.16 0.48 -6.47
C ARG A 107 -13.92 -0.59 -5.70
N THR A 108 -14.71 -1.35 -6.47
CA THR A 108 -15.50 -2.45 -5.90
C THR A 108 -14.64 -3.69 -5.70
N ALA A 109 -15.02 -4.54 -4.73
CA ALA A 109 -14.43 -5.86 -4.54
C ALA A 109 -14.40 -6.70 -5.84
N GLN A 110 -15.46 -6.62 -6.63
CA GLN A 110 -15.57 -7.33 -7.91
C GLN A 110 -14.56 -6.82 -8.93
N GLU A 111 -14.34 -5.51 -9.03
CA GLU A 111 -13.34 -4.93 -9.92
C GLU A 111 -11.93 -5.37 -9.53
N LEU A 112 -11.60 -5.32 -8.23
CA LEU A 112 -10.27 -5.70 -7.74
C LEU A 112 -9.95 -7.17 -8.01
N THR A 113 -10.88 -8.07 -7.67
CA THR A 113 -10.75 -9.51 -7.92
C THR A 113 -10.63 -9.84 -9.40
N SER A 114 -11.44 -9.19 -10.26
CA SER A 114 -11.38 -9.38 -11.71
C SER A 114 -10.07 -8.91 -12.35
N ASN A 115 -9.30 -8.05 -11.66
CA ASN A 115 -8.03 -7.51 -12.13
C ASN A 115 -6.79 -8.09 -11.44
N GLY A 116 -6.95 -9.15 -10.64
CA GLY A 116 -5.83 -9.91 -10.09
C GLY A 116 -5.65 -9.85 -8.58
N ALA A 117 -6.53 -9.16 -7.83
CA ALA A 117 -6.49 -9.22 -6.37
C ALA A 117 -6.63 -10.68 -5.91
N ARG A 118 -5.66 -11.14 -5.12
CA ARG A 118 -5.66 -12.52 -4.58
C ARG A 118 -6.38 -12.62 -3.24
N VAL A 119 -6.42 -11.50 -2.51
CA VAL A 119 -7.18 -11.33 -1.29
C VAL A 119 -7.67 -9.89 -1.22
N LEU A 120 -8.77 -9.68 -0.52
CA LEU A 120 -9.33 -8.37 -0.23
C LEU A 120 -9.31 -8.16 1.28
N ILE A 121 -8.91 -6.97 1.71
CA ILE A 121 -8.95 -6.58 3.12
C ILE A 121 -9.82 -5.35 3.29
N ALA A 122 -10.58 -5.32 4.37
CA ALA A 122 -11.52 -4.25 4.69
C ALA A 122 -10.93 -3.18 5.60
N ARG A 123 -9.86 -3.52 6.34
CA ARG A 123 -9.15 -2.59 7.22
C ARG A 123 -7.63 -2.81 7.17
N PRO A 124 -6.81 -1.76 7.34
CA PRO A 124 -5.36 -1.88 7.30
C PRO A 124 -4.74 -2.95 8.23
N PRO A 125 -5.23 -3.19 9.48
CA PRO A 125 -4.64 -4.20 10.35
C PRO A 125 -4.73 -5.64 9.83
N GLU A 126 -5.68 -5.94 8.95
CA GLU A 126 -5.87 -7.29 8.35
C GLU A 126 -4.70 -7.68 7.43
N LEU A 127 -3.86 -6.72 7.03
CA LEU A 127 -2.62 -6.98 6.31
C LEU A 127 -1.62 -7.80 7.14
N LEU A 128 -1.62 -7.62 8.48
CA LEU A 128 -0.69 -8.31 9.39
C LEU A 128 -0.95 -9.82 9.43
N ASP A 129 -2.18 -10.25 9.16
CA ASP A 129 -2.55 -11.66 9.11
C ASP A 129 -1.95 -12.39 7.89
N LEU A 130 -1.36 -11.64 6.95
CA LEU A 130 -0.75 -12.17 5.72
C LEU A 130 0.77 -12.35 5.81
N LEU A 131 1.44 -11.82 6.85
CA LEU A 131 2.91 -11.79 7.01
C LEU A 131 3.44 -13.05 7.73
#